data_AF-A0A2D6GLF2-F1
#
_entry.id   AF-A0A2D6GLF2-F1
#
_cell.length_a   1.000
_cell.length_b   1.000
_cell.length_c   1.000
_cell.angle_alpha   90.00
_cell.angle_beta   90.00
_cell.angle_gamma   90.00
#
_symmetry.space_group_name_H-M   'P 1'
#
loop_
_entity.id
_entity.type
_entity.pdbx_description
1 polymer ?
#
loop_
_entity_poly.entity_id
_entity_poly.type
_entity_poly.pdbx_seq_one_letter_code
_entity_poly.pdbx_strand_id
1 'polypeptide(L)'
;NYYAFQPFWKVFAVWEGGLAIHGAILGGIIAYPLYCRVKKLSLAAMFDISAMCMILGQAIGRWGNFTNGETAGPVTDFWTGIVFPAGTAVDRYAHGAPVHPTMIYESVGNFLIFFLLWKLRLRNFRPGLLGAVYLLSYAVLRSLLTPLRMDNQYFVIADTKFLAAYAISLLLFCAGLLWIYKQMLWLPDKDLIEKIALESAVPTKSKKGAKGVKSVKNKKG
;
A
#
# COMPACT_ATOMS: atom_id res chain seq x y z
N ASN A 1 -14.09 16.68 -24.04
CA ASN A 1 -15.09 17.68 -23.60
C ASN A 1 -16.40 17.04 -23.15
N TYR A 2 -16.39 16.21 -22.09
CA TYR A 2 -17.61 15.54 -21.58
C TYR A 2 -18.35 16.39 -20.53
N TYR A 3 -17.62 17.07 -19.64
CA TYR A 3 -18.20 17.87 -18.55
C TYR A 3 -18.70 19.27 -18.96
N ALA A 4 -18.33 19.76 -20.15
CA ALA A 4 -18.73 21.10 -20.61
C ALA A 4 -20.24 21.22 -20.88
N PHE A 5 -20.92 20.09 -21.14
CA PHE A 5 -22.35 20.03 -21.46
C PHE A 5 -23.18 19.28 -20.41
N GLN A 6 -22.61 19.01 -19.25
CA GLN A 6 -23.27 18.27 -18.17
C GLN A 6 -23.60 19.21 -17.00
N PRO A 7 -24.66 18.94 -16.24
CA PRO A 7 -25.01 19.74 -15.07
C PRO A 7 -23.89 19.65 -14.02
N PHE A 8 -23.60 20.79 -13.36
CA PHE A 8 -22.48 20.94 -12.40
C PHE A 8 -22.45 19.87 -11.31
N TRP A 9 -23.61 19.36 -10.87
CA TRP A 9 -23.68 18.33 -9.83
C TRP A 9 -23.03 17.00 -10.21
N LYS A 10 -22.85 16.71 -11.52
CA LYS A 10 -22.20 15.47 -11.97
C LYS A 10 -20.74 15.36 -11.53
N VAL A 11 -20.09 16.46 -11.16
CA VAL A 11 -18.76 16.45 -10.55
C VAL A 11 -18.76 15.69 -9.20
N PHE A 12 -19.88 15.67 -8.49
CA PHE A 12 -20.03 14.96 -7.22
C PHE A 12 -20.57 13.53 -7.37
N ALA A 13 -20.96 13.12 -8.58
CA ALA A 13 -21.55 11.82 -8.86
C ALA A 13 -20.49 10.71 -8.91
N VAL A 14 -19.77 10.50 -7.81
CA VAL A 14 -18.67 9.52 -7.68
C VAL A 14 -19.13 8.07 -7.90
N TRP A 15 -20.43 7.80 -7.78
CA TRP A 15 -21.05 6.50 -8.02
C TRP A 15 -21.29 6.20 -9.51
N GLU A 16 -21.21 7.19 -10.40
CA GLU A 16 -21.31 6.98 -11.87
C GLU A 16 -20.01 6.39 -12.46
N GLY A 17 -18.99 6.15 -11.64
CA GLY A 17 -17.67 5.73 -12.08
C GLY A 17 -16.82 6.90 -12.59
N GLY A 18 -15.62 6.60 -13.12
CA GLY A 18 -14.73 7.64 -13.67
C GLY A 18 -13.77 8.28 -12.65
N LEU A 19 -13.43 7.58 -11.57
CA LEU A 19 -12.38 8.00 -10.64
C LEU A 19 -11.01 7.99 -11.34
N ALA A 20 -10.50 9.19 -11.63
CA ALA A 20 -9.18 9.36 -12.22
C ALA A 20 -8.09 9.13 -11.15
N ILE A 21 -7.27 8.08 -11.34
CA ILE A 21 -6.16 7.77 -10.45
C ILE A 21 -5.17 8.95 -10.27
N HIS A 22 -4.97 9.74 -11.33
CA HIS A 22 -4.11 10.92 -11.31
C HIS A 22 -4.59 11.99 -10.31
N GLY A 23 -5.90 12.18 -10.16
CA GLY A 23 -6.47 13.10 -9.18
C GLY A 23 -6.22 12.66 -7.75
N ALA A 24 -6.35 11.35 -7.48
CA ALA A 24 -6.02 10.76 -6.18
C ALA A 24 -4.53 10.91 -5.85
N ILE A 25 -3.64 10.71 -6.83
CA ILE A 25 -2.19 10.89 -6.66
C ILE A 25 -1.85 12.35 -6.33
N LEU A 26 -2.37 13.30 -7.12
CA LEU A 26 -2.09 14.73 -6.91
C LEU A 26 -2.63 15.21 -5.56
N GLY A 27 -3.87 14.82 -5.24
CA GLY A 27 -4.48 15.11 -3.95
C GLY A 27 -3.66 14.53 -2.80
N GLY A 28 -3.18 13.30 -2.94
CA GLY A 28 -2.29 12.65 -1.96
C GLY A 28 -0.99 13.41 -1.74
N ILE A 29 -0.29 13.78 -2.82
CA ILE A 29 1.00 14.50 -2.77
C ILE A 29 0.87 15.84 -2.03
N ILE A 30 -0.25 16.54 -2.18
CA ILE A 30 -0.47 17.85 -1.55
C ILE A 30 -1.01 17.70 -0.13
N ALA A 31 -2.06 16.89 0.05
CA ALA A 31 -2.75 16.76 1.33
C ALA A 31 -1.89 16.06 2.39
N TYR A 32 -1.08 15.09 1.99
CA TYR A 32 -0.31 14.27 2.93
C TYR A 32 0.75 15.07 3.71
N PRO A 33 1.65 15.85 3.07
CA PRO A 33 2.60 16.70 3.80
C PRO A 33 1.90 17.82 4.57
N LEU A 34 0.81 18.37 4.04
CA LEU A 34 0.03 19.42 4.71
C LEU A 34 -0.56 18.89 6.03
N TYR A 35 -1.17 17.72 6.00
CA TYR A 35 -1.72 17.07 7.19
C TYR A 35 -0.64 16.80 8.23
N CYS A 36 0.51 16.24 7.81
CA CYS A 36 1.64 15.99 8.71
C CYS A 36 2.14 17.29 9.37
N ARG A 37 2.18 18.40 8.63
CA ARG A 37 2.57 19.71 9.17
C ARG A 37 1.55 20.25 10.17
N VAL A 38 0.26 20.23 9.83
CA VAL A 38 -0.82 20.73 10.71
C VAL A 38 -0.86 19.94 12.02
N LYS A 39 -0.65 18.62 11.96
CA LYS A 39 -0.67 17.74 13.14
C LYS A 39 0.70 17.54 13.80
N LYS A 40 1.76 18.18 13.30
CA LYS A 40 3.14 18.04 13.80
C LYS A 40 3.62 16.58 13.87
N LEU A 41 3.23 15.77 12.90
CA LEU A 41 3.60 14.36 12.79
C LEU A 41 4.83 14.19 11.91
N SER A 42 5.66 13.19 12.23
CA SER A 42 6.80 12.82 11.38
C SER A 42 6.29 12.26 10.05
N LEU A 43 6.69 12.90 8.96
CA LEU A 43 6.31 12.51 7.60
C LEU A 43 6.78 11.08 7.28
N ALA A 44 7.98 10.71 7.75
CA ALA A 44 8.56 9.38 7.55
C ALA A 44 7.80 8.30 8.34
N ALA A 45 7.49 8.56 9.61
CA ALA A 45 6.71 7.63 10.44
C ALA A 45 5.29 7.42 9.89
N MET A 46 4.68 8.51 9.39
CA MET A 46 3.38 8.40 8.75
C MET A 46 3.46 7.59 7.45
N PHE A 47 4.57 7.67 6.73
CA PHE A 47 4.69 7.01 5.43
C PHE A 47 4.87 5.52 5.62
N ASP A 48 5.58 5.09 6.67
CA ASP A 48 5.66 3.69 7.08
C ASP A 48 4.28 3.10 7.37
N ILE A 49 3.42 3.84 8.08
CA ILE A 49 2.05 3.41 8.38
C ILE A 49 1.22 3.35 7.10
N SER A 50 1.29 4.40 6.26
CA SER A 50 0.59 4.43 4.99
C SER A 50 1.04 3.31 4.05
N ALA A 51 2.33 3.00 3.96
CA ALA A 51 2.88 1.94 3.12
C ALA A 51 2.27 0.57 3.44
N MET A 52 2.12 0.25 4.73
CA MET A 52 1.45 -0.97 5.19
C MET A 52 -0.01 -1.06 4.73
N CYS A 53 -0.75 0.05 4.86
CA CYS A 53 -2.14 0.13 4.43
C CYS A 53 -2.27 0.07 2.89
N MET A 54 -1.37 0.75 2.18
CA MET A 54 -1.36 0.82 0.72
C MET A 54 -1.10 -0.53 0.10
N ILE A 55 -0.08 -1.26 0.54
CA ILE A 55 0.24 -2.58 -0.04
C ILE A 55 -0.88 -3.59 0.21
N LEU A 56 -1.51 -3.54 1.39
CA LEU A 56 -2.65 -4.40 1.71
C LEU A 56 -3.87 -4.03 0.84
N GLY A 57 -4.16 -2.73 0.69
CA GLY A 57 -5.21 -2.24 -0.20
C GLY A 57 -4.98 -2.64 -1.66
N GLN A 58 -3.74 -2.60 -2.14
CA GLN A 58 -3.37 -3.10 -3.47
C GLN A 58 -3.58 -4.61 -3.60
N ALA A 59 -3.17 -5.39 -2.59
CA ALA A 59 -3.36 -6.84 -2.59
C ALA A 59 -4.85 -7.21 -2.71
N ILE A 60 -5.71 -6.55 -1.94
CA ILE A 60 -7.16 -6.79 -1.94
C ILE A 60 -7.81 -6.24 -3.22
N GLY A 61 -7.43 -5.06 -3.68
CA GLY A 61 -7.99 -4.45 -4.89
C GLY A 61 -7.85 -5.32 -6.14
N ARG A 62 -6.78 -6.13 -6.22
CA ARG A 62 -6.58 -7.09 -7.31
C ARG A 62 -7.62 -8.21 -7.37
N TRP A 63 -8.27 -8.53 -6.25
CA TRP A 63 -9.41 -9.46 -6.24
C TRP A 63 -10.67 -8.84 -6.86
N GLY A 64 -10.82 -7.52 -6.77
CA GLY A 64 -11.82 -6.77 -7.55
C GLY A 64 -11.60 -6.94 -9.05
N ASN A 65 -10.34 -6.81 -9.51
CA ASN A 65 -10.01 -7.05 -10.92
C ASN A 65 -10.29 -8.50 -11.35
N PHE A 66 -10.00 -9.47 -10.47
CA PHE A 66 -10.28 -10.88 -10.72
C PHE A 66 -11.78 -11.16 -10.87
N THR A 67 -12.60 -10.68 -9.94
CA THR A 67 -14.06 -10.88 -9.97
C THR A 67 -14.73 -10.15 -11.13
N ASN A 68 -14.23 -8.97 -11.52
CA ASN A 68 -14.71 -8.23 -12.68
C ASN A 68 -14.22 -8.79 -14.03
N GLY A 69 -13.26 -9.72 -14.03
CA GLY A 69 -12.65 -10.25 -15.26
C GLY A 69 -11.96 -9.16 -16.07
N GLU A 70 -11.11 -8.37 -15.41
CA GLU A 70 -10.33 -7.29 -16.02
C GLU A 70 -8.84 -7.42 -15.71
N THR A 71 -8.00 -6.79 -16.56
CA THR A 71 -6.55 -6.64 -16.32
C THR A 71 -5.77 -7.96 -16.26
N ALA A 72 -6.22 -9.02 -16.93
CA ALA A 72 -5.43 -10.24 -17.08
C ALA A 72 -4.28 -10.06 -18.10
N GLY A 73 -3.37 -11.03 -18.11
CA GLY A 73 -2.24 -11.10 -19.04
C GLY A 73 -2.62 -11.68 -20.40
N PRO A 74 -1.63 -11.96 -21.26
CA PRO A 74 -1.85 -12.60 -22.55
C PRO A 74 -2.40 -14.01 -22.39
N VAL A 75 -2.95 -14.53 -23.50
CA VAL A 75 -3.32 -15.93 -23.65
C VAL A 75 -2.11 -16.81 -23.38
N THR A 76 -2.31 -17.91 -22.65
CA THR A 76 -1.25 -18.79 -22.20
C THR A 76 -1.69 -20.23 -22.12
N ASP A 77 -0.79 -21.14 -22.46
CA ASP A 77 -0.97 -22.58 -22.27
C ASP A 77 -0.43 -23.06 -20.92
N PHE A 78 -0.03 -22.13 -20.05
CA PHE A 78 0.53 -22.45 -18.75
C PHE A 78 -0.53 -23.05 -17.80
N TRP A 79 -0.12 -23.97 -16.92
CA TRP A 79 -1.03 -24.71 -16.03
C TRP A 79 -1.84 -23.84 -15.06
N THR A 80 -1.39 -22.60 -14.80
CA THR A 80 -2.13 -21.62 -13.99
C THR A 80 -3.06 -20.73 -14.82
N GLY A 81 -3.25 -21.02 -16.10
CA GLY A 81 -4.13 -20.26 -16.99
C GLY A 81 -5.57 -20.31 -16.51
N ILE A 82 -6.25 -19.16 -16.50
CA ILE A 82 -7.65 -19.05 -16.08
C ILE A 82 -8.49 -18.60 -17.26
N VAL A 83 -9.63 -19.25 -17.46
CA VAL A 83 -10.64 -18.87 -18.44
C VAL A 83 -11.68 -17.99 -17.75
N PHE A 84 -11.95 -16.82 -18.33
CA PHE A 84 -12.97 -15.90 -17.82
C PHE A 84 -14.30 -16.09 -18.54
N PRO A 85 -15.44 -15.83 -17.87
CA PRO A 85 -16.75 -15.93 -18.49
C PRO A 85 -16.92 -15.01 -19.71
N ALA A 86 -17.81 -15.42 -20.61
CA ALA A 86 -18.14 -14.67 -21.82
C ALA A 86 -18.63 -13.25 -21.49
N GLY A 87 -18.18 -12.26 -22.26
CA GLY A 87 -18.56 -10.85 -22.10
C GLY A 87 -17.75 -10.05 -21.08
N THR A 88 -16.78 -10.66 -20.41
CA THR A 88 -15.80 -9.94 -19.57
C THR A 88 -14.82 -9.13 -20.42
N ALA A 89 -14.11 -8.18 -19.81
CA ALA A 89 -13.08 -7.41 -20.52
C ALA A 89 -11.95 -8.29 -21.04
N VAL A 90 -11.64 -9.37 -20.31
CA VAL A 90 -10.64 -10.36 -20.70
C VAL A 90 -11.09 -11.23 -21.86
N ASP A 91 -12.34 -11.72 -21.82
CA ASP A 91 -12.89 -12.55 -22.89
C ASP A 91 -12.92 -11.82 -24.24
N ARG A 92 -13.08 -10.50 -24.25
CA ARG A 92 -13.07 -9.69 -25.49
C ARG A 92 -11.79 -9.83 -26.33
N TYR A 93 -10.64 -10.17 -25.73
CA TYR A 93 -9.41 -10.45 -26.47
C TYR A 93 -8.97 -11.91 -26.41
N ALA A 94 -9.37 -12.64 -25.38
CA ALA A 94 -8.96 -14.04 -25.19
C ALA A 94 -9.90 -15.04 -25.89
N HIS A 95 -11.15 -14.66 -26.18
CA HIS A 95 -12.14 -15.50 -26.86
C HIS A 95 -12.29 -16.89 -26.24
N GLY A 96 -12.50 -16.96 -24.92
CA GLY A 96 -12.58 -18.21 -24.17
C GLY A 96 -11.26 -18.98 -23.98
N ALA A 97 -10.12 -18.45 -24.43
CA ALA A 97 -8.82 -19.06 -24.17
C ALA A 97 -8.30 -18.78 -22.74
N PRO A 98 -7.50 -19.68 -22.16
CA PRO A 98 -6.85 -19.45 -20.87
C PRO A 98 -5.86 -18.28 -20.94
N VAL A 99 -5.88 -17.41 -19.94
CA VAL A 99 -4.97 -16.25 -19.83
C VAL A 99 -4.15 -16.30 -18.55
N HIS A 100 -3.00 -15.62 -18.54
CA HIS A 100 -2.23 -15.42 -17.33
C HIS A 100 -3.02 -14.58 -16.31
N PRO A 101 -3.32 -15.09 -15.10
CA PRO A 101 -4.00 -14.33 -14.06
C PRO A 101 -3.04 -13.36 -13.35
N THR A 102 -2.53 -12.37 -14.08
CA THR A 102 -1.56 -11.38 -13.58
C THR A 102 -2.05 -10.63 -12.34
N MET A 103 -3.36 -10.42 -12.20
CA MET A 103 -3.94 -9.83 -10.98
C MET A 103 -3.73 -10.71 -9.74
N ILE A 104 -3.79 -12.04 -9.89
CA ILE A 104 -3.50 -12.97 -8.78
C ILE A 104 -2.01 -12.94 -8.47
N TYR A 105 -1.15 -12.99 -9.48
CA TYR A 105 0.30 -12.90 -9.27
C TYR A 105 0.69 -11.60 -8.55
N GLU A 106 0.06 -10.48 -8.92
CA GLU A 106 0.25 -9.19 -8.25
C GLU A 106 -0.30 -9.19 -6.82
N SER A 107 -1.48 -9.78 -6.59
CA SER A 107 -2.06 -9.90 -5.25
C SER A 107 -1.14 -10.69 -4.31
N VAL A 108 -0.65 -11.85 -4.77
CA VAL A 108 0.29 -12.70 -4.01
C VAL A 108 1.58 -11.95 -3.73
N GLY A 109 2.16 -11.28 -4.73
CA GLY A 109 3.35 -10.45 -4.56
C GLY A 109 3.13 -9.34 -3.53
N ASN A 110 1.99 -8.66 -3.57
CA ASN A 110 1.65 -7.60 -2.62
C ASN A 110 1.46 -8.15 -1.19
N PHE A 111 0.86 -9.34 -1.02
CA PHE A 111 0.78 -9.99 0.28
C PHE A 111 2.17 -10.39 0.81
N LEU A 112 3.07 -10.89 -0.05
CA LEU A 112 4.45 -11.19 0.35
C LEU A 112 5.18 -9.94 0.83
N ILE A 113 5.01 -8.81 0.13
CA ILE A 113 5.54 -7.52 0.56
C ILE A 113 4.92 -7.09 1.89
N PHE A 114 3.61 -7.22 2.06
CA PHE A 114 2.94 -6.91 3.32
C PHE A 114 3.52 -7.70 4.49
N PHE A 115 3.72 -9.02 4.33
CA PHE A 115 4.31 -9.85 5.38
C PHE A 115 5.78 -9.51 5.64
N LEU A 116 6.54 -9.14 4.60
CA LEU A 116 7.91 -8.64 4.74
C LEU A 116 7.93 -7.37 5.60
N LEU A 117 7.10 -6.37 5.26
CA LEU A 117 7.00 -5.13 6.02
C LEU A 117 6.50 -5.36 7.44
N TRP A 118 5.55 -6.29 7.63
CA TRP A 118 5.07 -6.68 8.96
C TRP A 118 6.20 -7.25 9.81
N LYS A 119 7.04 -8.13 9.25
CA LYS A 119 8.21 -8.68 9.97
C LYS A 119 9.23 -7.58 10.31
N LEU A 120 9.47 -6.64 9.41
CA LEU A 120 10.39 -5.51 9.65
C LEU A 120 9.85 -4.53 10.70
N ARG A 121 8.53 -4.35 10.77
CA ARG A 121 7.87 -3.52 11.78
C ARG A 121 8.22 -3.97 13.20
N LEU A 122 8.43 -5.27 13.42
CA LEU A 122 8.73 -5.84 14.73
C LEU A 122 10.16 -5.59 15.22
N ARG A 123 11.02 -4.97 14.39
CA ARG A 123 12.47 -4.86 14.63
C ARG A 123 12.94 -3.45 15.05
N ASN A 124 12.03 -2.54 15.42
CA ASN A 124 12.32 -1.20 15.95
C ASN A 124 13.36 -0.38 15.14
N PHE A 125 13.20 -0.38 13.82
CA PHE A 125 14.01 0.45 12.92
C PHE A 125 13.59 1.91 12.96
N ARG A 126 14.46 2.79 12.45
CA ARG A 126 14.17 4.22 12.29
C ARG A 126 12.93 4.45 11.41
N PRO A 127 12.10 5.46 11.73
CA PRO A 127 10.97 5.84 10.90
C PRO A 127 11.39 6.19 9.47
N GLY A 128 10.68 5.63 8.50
CA GLY A 128 10.94 5.75 7.05
C GLY A 128 11.45 4.45 6.41
N LEU A 129 11.93 3.48 7.19
CA LEU A 129 12.48 2.24 6.62
C LEU A 129 11.39 1.42 5.92
N LEU A 130 10.23 1.26 6.54
CA LEU A 130 9.16 0.41 5.98
C LEU A 130 8.65 1.01 4.67
N GLY A 131 8.48 2.34 4.63
CA GLY A 131 8.11 3.06 3.43
C GLY A 131 9.15 2.92 2.32
N ALA A 132 10.44 3.01 2.64
CA ALA A 132 11.48 2.82 1.63
C ALA A 132 11.55 1.37 1.11
N VAL A 133 11.43 0.37 1.99
CA VAL A 133 11.36 -1.04 1.59
C VAL A 133 10.12 -1.33 0.75
N TYR A 134 8.99 -0.70 1.07
CA TYR A 134 7.78 -0.75 0.24
C TYR A 134 8.05 -0.23 -1.18
N LEU A 135 8.68 0.94 -1.32
CA LEU A 135 9.02 1.49 -2.65
C LEU A 135 9.91 0.56 -3.46
N LEU A 136 10.95 -0.01 -2.83
CA LEU A 136 11.88 -0.94 -3.47
C LEU A 136 11.19 -2.23 -3.91
N SER A 137 10.51 -2.88 -2.97
CA SER A 137 9.91 -4.18 -3.20
C SER A 137 8.75 -4.11 -4.20
N TYR A 138 7.93 -3.06 -4.14
CA TYR A 138 6.87 -2.84 -5.12
C TYR A 138 7.42 -2.51 -6.51
N ALA A 139 8.50 -1.72 -6.61
CA ALA A 139 9.16 -1.45 -7.89
C ALA A 139 9.71 -2.74 -8.54
N VAL A 140 10.30 -3.64 -7.75
CA VAL A 140 10.77 -4.94 -8.24
C VAL A 140 9.59 -5.81 -8.69
N LEU A 141 8.56 -5.96 -7.86
CA LEU A 141 7.37 -6.73 -8.20
C LEU A 141 6.72 -6.20 -9.48
N ARG A 142 6.55 -4.88 -9.60
CA ARG A 142 5.95 -4.25 -10.77
C ARG A 142 6.78 -4.50 -12.02
N SER A 143 8.11 -4.41 -11.93
CA SER A 143 9.00 -4.67 -13.05
C SER A 143 8.92 -6.13 -13.50
N LEU A 144 8.87 -7.10 -12.57
CA LEU A 144 8.76 -8.53 -12.89
C LEU A 144 7.43 -8.90 -13.56
N LEU A 145 6.33 -8.24 -13.16
CA LEU A 145 5.00 -8.51 -13.72
C LEU A 145 4.74 -7.77 -15.04
N THR A 146 5.52 -6.74 -15.35
CA THR A 146 5.28 -5.90 -16.53
C THR A 146 5.31 -6.67 -17.86
N PRO A 147 6.24 -7.62 -18.11
CA PRO A 147 6.22 -8.43 -19.34
C PRO A 147 4.97 -9.29 -19.50
N LEU A 148 4.34 -9.69 -18.39
CA LEU A 148 3.17 -10.56 -18.40
C LEU A 148 1.86 -9.78 -18.58
N ARG A 149 1.91 -8.44 -18.69
CA ARG A 149 0.73 -7.58 -18.74
C ARG A 149 0.46 -7.06 -20.14
N MET A 150 -0.84 -6.94 -20.43
CA MET A 150 -1.35 -6.41 -21.69
C MET A 150 -1.71 -4.92 -21.62
N ASP A 151 -1.92 -4.37 -20.43
CA ASP A 151 -2.35 -2.99 -20.19
C ASP A 151 -1.17 -1.99 -20.10
N ASN A 152 -0.27 -2.06 -21.07
CA ASN A 152 0.95 -1.25 -21.05
C ASN A 152 0.66 0.21 -21.42
N GLN A 153 0.91 1.10 -20.46
CA GLN A 153 0.97 2.55 -20.69
C GLN A 153 2.39 2.95 -21.10
N TYR A 154 2.50 3.84 -22.09
CA TYR A 154 3.78 4.28 -22.63
C TYR A 154 3.98 5.78 -22.39
N PHE A 155 5.16 6.17 -21.92
CA PHE A 155 5.64 7.54 -22.07
C PHE A 155 6.25 7.70 -23.46
N VAL A 156 5.83 8.74 -24.17
CA VAL A 156 6.42 9.13 -25.46
C VAL A 156 7.35 10.29 -25.19
N ILE A 157 8.66 10.05 -25.35
CA ILE A 157 9.68 11.11 -25.28
C ILE A 157 10.34 11.14 -26.65
N ALA A 158 10.13 12.26 -27.36
CA ALA A 158 10.44 12.39 -28.79
C ALA A 158 9.86 11.21 -29.58
N ASP A 159 10.71 10.36 -30.16
CA ASP A 159 10.33 9.20 -30.98
C ASP A 159 10.42 7.85 -30.24
N THR A 160 10.83 7.86 -28.98
CA THR A 160 11.00 6.64 -28.17
C THR A 160 9.83 6.41 -27.24
N LYS A 161 9.25 5.20 -27.29
CA LYS A 161 8.17 4.75 -26.41
C LYS A 161 8.75 3.95 -25.25
N PHE A 162 8.74 4.53 -24.06
CA PHE A 162 9.14 3.84 -22.83
C PHE A 162 7.92 3.31 -22.10
N LEU A 163 7.99 2.08 -21.60
CA LEU A 163 6.95 1.54 -20.74
C LEU A 163 6.91 2.34 -19.43
N ALA A 164 5.79 3.00 -19.15
CA ALA A 164 5.64 3.86 -17.98
C ALA A 164 5.89 3.10 -16.67
N ALA A 165 5.51 1.82 -16.63
CA ALA A 165 5.75 0.94 -15.50
C ALA A 165 7.24 0.80 -15.15
N TYR A 166 8.14 0.67 -16.13
CA TYR A 166 9.58 0.56 -15.87
C TYR A 166 10.19 1.89 -15.44
N ALA A 167 9.81 2.99 -16.08
CA ALA A 167 10.30 4.31 -15.71
C ALA A 167 9.91 4.68 -14.27
N ILE A 168 8.64 4.45 -13.90
CA ILE A 168 8.15 4.69 -12.54
C ILE A 168 8.84 3.73 -11.55
N SER A 169 8.94 2.45 -11.88
CA SER A 169 9.60 1.47 -10.99
C SER A 169 11.06 1.83 -10.74
N LEU A 170 11.80 2.23 -11.77
CA LEU A 170 13.19 2.66 -11.64
C LEU A 170 13.32 3.90 -10.74
N LEU A 171 12.43 4.89 -10.94
CA LEU A 171 12.40 6.10 -10.12
C LEU A 171 12.13 5.78 -8.65
N LEU A 172 11.11 4.96 -8.37
CA LEU A 172 10.76 4.55 -7.00
C LEU A 172 11.90 3.74 -6.36
N PHE A 173 12.54 2.88 -7.14
CA PHE A 173 13.65 2.06 -6.67
C PHE A 173 14.85 2.92 -6.28
N CYS A 174 15.28 3.83 -7.15
CA CYS A 174 16.37 4.77 -6.87
C CYS A 174 16.04 5.70 -5.69
N ALA A 175 14.81 6.22 -5.61
CA ALA A 175 14.37 7.07 -4.52
C ALA A 175 14.40 6.32 -3.17
N GLY A 176 13.91 5.08 -3.13
CA GLY A 176 13.96 4.22 -1.94
C GLY A 176 15.39 3.93 -1.49
N LEU A 177 16.28 3.57 -2.42
CA LEU A 177 17.70 3.31 -2.12
C LEU A 177 18.41 4.55 -1.56
N LEU A 178 18.25 5.70 -2.22
CA LEU A 178 18.84 6.96 -1.79
C LEU A 178 18.32 7.38 -0.41
N TRP A 179 17.04 7.16 -0.13
CA TRP A 179 16.46 7.47 1.17
C TRP A 179 17.05 6.59 2.28
N ILE A 180 17.12 5.27 2.05
CA ILE A 180 17.76 4.33 2.99
C ILE A 180 19.20 4.74 3.27
N TYR A 181 19.98 4.99 2.22
CA TYR A 181 21.39 5.37 2.34
C TYR A 181 21.58 6.68 3.08
N LYS A 182 20.87 7.75 2.68
CA LYS A 182 21.05 9.09 3.24
C LYS A 182 20.61 9.19 4.69
N GLN A 183 19.59 8.45 5.12
CA GLN A 183 19.07 8.51 6.48
C GLN A 183 19.56 7.37 7.39
N MET A 184 20.41 6.48 6.86
CA MET A 184 20.93 5.30 7.55
C MET A 184 19.82 4.54 8.28
N LEU A 185 18.74 4.27 7.55
CA LEU A 185 17.49 3.74 8.11
C LEU A 185 17.63 2.30 8.67
N TRP A 186 18.72 1.61 8.35
CA TRP A 186 19.08 0.30 8.89
C TRP A 186 19.51 0.32 10.36
N LEU A 187 19.78 1.50 10.92
CA LEU A 187 20.13 1.63 12.33
C LEU A 187 18.87 1.55 13.21
N PRO A 188 18.95 0.95 14.41
CA PRO A 188 17.87 1.00 15.39
C PRO A 188 17.57 2.46 15.77
N ASP A 189 16.32 2.72 16.12
CA ASP A 189 15.92 4.02 16.65
C ASP A 189 16.41 4.16 18.11
N LYS A 190 17.49 4.93 18.29
CA LYS A 190 18.11 5.15 19.62
C LYS A 190 17.17 5.86 20.57
N ASP A 191 16.39 6.82 20.07
CA ASP A 191 15.49 7.65 20.87
C ASP A 191 14.31 6.80 21.37
N LEU A 192 13.84 5.85 20.55
CA LEU A 192 12.82 4.89 20.95
C LEU A 192 13.35 3.91 22.00
N ILE A 193 14.56 3.39 21.82
CA ILE A 193 15.18 2.46 22.77
C ILE A 193 15.39 3.13 24.13
N GLU A 194 15.86 4.38 24.14
CA GLU A 194 16.04 5.16 25.36
C GLU A 194 14.71 5.43 26.07
N LYS A 195 13.65 5.76 25.35
CA LYS A 195 12.30 5.91 25.93
C LYS A 195 11.77 4.61 26.55
N ILE A 196 11.92 3.48 25.86
CA ILE A 196 11.50 2.17 26.39
C ILE A 196 12.30 1.81 27.65
N ALA A 197 13.60 2.10 27.66
CA ALA A 197 14.45 1.90 28.83
C ALA A 197 14.02 2.79 30.01
N LEU A 198 13.68 4.05 29.76
CA LEU A 198 13.17 4.97 30.78
C LEU A 198 11.80 4.53 31.33
N GLU A 199 10.86 4.12 30.47
CA GLU A 199 9.54 3.63 30.91
C GLU A 199 9.61 2.33 31.70
N SER A 200 10.51 1.41 31.33
CA SER A 200 10.74 0.16 32.08
C SER A 200 11.48 0.37 33.40
N ALA A 201 12.25 1.45 33.53
CA ALA A 201 12.93 1.83 34.77
C ALA A 201 12.01 2.52 35.80
N VAL A 202 10.84 3.03 35.38
CA VAL A 202 9.86 3.60 36.31
C VAL A 202 9.08 2.45 36.98
N PRO A 203 9.21 2.24 38.31
CA PRO A 203 8.45 1.20 38.98
C PRO A 203 6.96 1.51 38.85
N THR A 204 6.21 0.59 38.25
CA THR A 204 4.76 0.65 38.14
C THR A 204 4.17 0.80 39.53
N LYS A 205 3.63 1.98 39.86
CA LYS A 205 2.88 2.20 41.10
C LYS A 205 1.72 1.19 41.16
N SER A 206 1.91 0.21 42.03
CA SER A 206 0.96 -0.75 42.60
C SER A 206 -0.52 -0.56 42.20
N LYS A 207 -1.03 -1.46 41.34
CA LYS A 207 -2.44 -1.87 41.36
C LYS A 207 -2.62 -3.03 42.37
N LYS A 208 -2.46 -2.76 43.67
CA LYS A 208 -2.92 -3.66 44.75
C LYS A 208 -3.58 -2.84 45.85
N GLY A 209 -4.90 -2.82 45.86
CA GLY A 209 -5.65 -2.15 46.94
C GLY A 209 -7.16 -2.05 46.70
N ALA A 210 -7.83 -3.13 46.31
CA ALA A 210 -9.30 -3.20 46.35
C ALA A 210 -9.82 -4.65 46.31
N LYS A 211 -9.29 -5.54 47.16
CA LYS A 211 -9.97 -6.79 47.49
C LYS A 211 -9.76 -7.11 48.97
N GLY A 212 -10.85 -7.02 49.72
CA GLY A 212 -11.06 -7.80 50.94
C GLY A 212 -10.78 -7.09 52.26
N VAL A 213 -11.78 -6.38 52.79
CA VAL A 213 -12.13 -6.49 54.22
C VAL A 213 -13.66 -6.52 54.31
N LYS A 214 -14.23 -7.72 54.37
CA LYS A 214 -15.56 -7.95 54.95
C LYS A 214 -15.36 -8.28 56.42
N SER A 215 -16.27 -7.73 57.22
CA SER A 215 -16.87 -8.30 58.45
C SER A 215 -16.42 -7.74 59.82
N VAL A 216 -17.45 -7.18 60.48
CA VAL A 216 -17.85 -7.37 61.89
C VAL A 216 -17.34 -6.39 62.95
N LYS A 217 -18.22 -5.44 63.34
CA LYS A 217 -18.81 -5.24 64.68
C LYS A 217 -19.68 -3.95 64.66
N ASN A 218 -21.01 -4.03 64.67
CA ASN A 218 -21.91 -4.20 65.83
C ASN A 218 -22.08 -2.91 66.66
N LYS A 219 -23.24 -2.22 66.55
CA LYS A 219 -24.18 -1.90 67.65
C LYS A 219 -25.09 -0.68 67.38
N LYS A 220 -26.38 -0.93 67.65
CA LYS A 220 -27.42 -0.05 68.24
C LYS A 220 -28.13 0.98 67.34
N GLY A 221 -29.47 0.93 67.41
CA GLY A 221 -30.41 1.92 66.92
C GLY A 221 -31.66 1.26 66.39
#